data_AF-A0A6V8PNZ4-F1
#
_entry.id   AF-A0A6V8PNZ4-F1
#
_cell.length_a   1.000
_cell.length_b   1.000
_cell.length_c   1.000
_cell.angle_alpha   90.00
_cell.angle_beta   90.00
_cell.angle_gamma   90.00
#
_symmetry.space_group_name_H-M   'P 1'
#
loop_
_entity.id
_entity.type
_entity.pdbx_description
1 polymer ?
#
loop_
_entity_poly.entity_id
_entity_poly.type
_entity_poly.pdbx_seq_one_letter_code
_entity_poly.pdbx_strand_id
1 'polypeptide(L)'
;MNFALISLPGAYAGVEAKKALARGLHVMVFSDNVSLEEEVELKKYAQGKGLLLLGPDCGTAIIQGYPLGFANEVKRGNVGLVGAAGTGIQEVSTLIDRLG
;
A
#
# COMPACT_ATOMS: atom_id res chain seq x y z
N MET A 1 0.62 3.46 13.93
CA MET A 1 0.79 2.87 12.59
C MET A 1 2.22 3.09 12.14
N ASN A 2 2.90 2.07 11.59
CA ASN A 2 4.32 2.13 11.17
C ASN A 2 4.46 2.05 9.64
N PHE A 3 3.89 3.03 8.93
CA PHE A 3 3.90 3.08 7.45
C PHE A 3 4.47 4.41 6.96
N ALA A 4 5.19 4.37 5.83
CA ALA A 4 5.51 5.51 4.99
C ALA A 4 4.70 5.44 3.69
N LEU A 5 4.05 6.54 3.33
CA LEU A 5 3.35 6.70 2.06
C LEU A 5 4.25 7.49 1.10
N ILE A 6 4.57 6.91 -0.05
CA ILE A 6 5.42 7.53 -1.07
C ILE A 6 4.54 7.88 -2.28
N SER A 7 4.47 9.18 -2.59
CA SER A 7 3.68 9.74 -3.69
C SER A 7 4.51 10.76 -4.51
N LEU A 8 5.78 10.43 -4.76
CA LEU A 8 6.69 11.22 -5.57
C LEU A 8 6.58 10.81 -7.06
N PRO A 9 7.15 11.58 -8.01
CA PRO A 9 7.31 11.08 -9.38
C PRO A 9 8.03 9.72 -9.40
N GLY A 10 7.61 8.80 -10.28
CA GLY A 10 8.09 7.41 -10.31
C GLY A 10 9.60 7.25 -10.27
N ALA A 11 10.32 8.11 -11.01
CA ALA A 11 11.78 8.15 -11.06
C ALA A 11 12.48 8.33 -9.69
N TYR A 12 11.77 8.84 -8.67
CA TYR A 12 12.29 9.01 -7.31
C TYR A 12 11.63 8.08 -6.28
N ALA A 13 10.48 7.49 -6.62
CA ALA A 13 9.66 6.74 -5.67
C ALA A 13 10.36 5.49 -5.15
N GLY A 14 11.07 4.75 -6.03
CA GLY A 14 11.81 3.55 -5.63
C GLY A 14 12.92 3.83 -4.63
N VAL A 15 13.68 4.92 -4.83
CA VAL A 15 14.78 5.34 -3.95
C VAL A 15 14.25 5.71 -2.57
N GLU A 16 13.18 6.49 -2.48
CA GLU A 16 12.59 6.89 -1.20
C GLU A 16 11.90 5.71 -0.49
N ALA A 17 11.27 4.80 -1.24
CA ALA A 17 10.74 3.56 -0.68
C ALA A 17 11.84 2.72 -0.02
N LYS A 18 12.99 2.55 -0.68
CA LYS A 18 14.14 1.83 -0.12
C LYS A 18 14.67 2.46 1.15
N LYS A 19 14.76 3.80 1.20
CA LYS A 19 15.18 4.54 2.41
C LYS A 19 14.21 4.32 3.57
N ALA A 20 12.91 4.34 3.31
CA ALA A 20 11.90 4.07 4.33
C ALA A 20 11.98 2.63 4.85
N LEU A 21 12.10 1.63 3.96
CA LEU A 21 12.29 0.24 4.33
C LEU A 21 13.57 0.04 5.16
N ALA A 22 14.67 0.70 4.79
CA ALA A 22 15.94 0.63 5.52
C ALA A 22 15.84 1.20 6.95
N ARG A 23 14.86 2.07 7.21
CA ARG A 23 14.55 2.63 8.54
C ARG A 23 13.54 1.78 9.32
N GLY A 24 13.15 0.60 8.81
CA GLY A 24 12.22 -0.30 9.50
C GLY A 24 10.74 0.09 9.35
N LEU A 25 10.40 0.92 8.37
CA LEU A 25 9.01 1.31 8.09
C LEU A 25 8.39 0.36 7.08
N HIS A 26 7.12 0.00 7.24
CA HIS A 26 6.34 -0.51 6.12
C HIS A 26 6.13 0.60 5.10
N VAL A 27 5.94 0.24 3.82
CA VAL A 27 5.84 1.25 2.77
C VAL A 27 4.63 0.99 1.90
N MET A 28 3.91 2.05 1.56
CA MET A 28 2.95 2.09 0.46
C MET A 28 3.48 3.04 -0.59
N VAL A 29 3.69 2.54 -1.80
CA VAL A 29 4.08 3.32 -2.97
C VAL A 29 2.83 3.58 -3.79
N PHE A 30 2.29 4.78 -3.62
CA PHE A 30 1.18 5.29 -4.41
C PHE A 30 1.60 5.63 -5.84
N SER A 31 2.86 6.06 -5.99
CA SER A 31 3.45 6.44 -7.27
C SER A 31 3.39 5.34 -8.32
N ASP A 32 3.04 5.74 -9.53
CA ASP A 32 3.20 4.96 -10.76
C ASP A 32 4.58 5.25 -11.41
N ASN A 33 4.92 4.54 -12.49
CA ASN A 33 6.14 4.68 -13.29
C ASN A 33 7.42 4.31 -12.52
N VAL A 34 7.34 3.27 -11.69
CA VAL A 34 8.48 2.54 -11.12
C VAL A 34 8.69 1.29 -11.96
N SER A 35 9.93 0.95 -12.31
CA SER A 35 10.16 -0.22 -13.16
C SER A 35 9.83 -1.52 -12.43
N LEU A 36 9.51 -2.56 -13.20
CA LEU A 36 9.23 -3.89 -12.65
C LEU A 36 10.46 -4.45 -11.90
N GLU A 37 11.66 -4.18 -12.42
CA GLU A 37 12.91 -4.58 -11.78
C GLU A 37 13.05 -3.94 -10.38
N GLU A 38 12.79 -2.63 -10.28
CA GLU A 38 12.82 -1.92 -9.00
C GLU A 38 11.75 -2.43 -8.03
N GLU A 39 10.52 -2.68 -8.51
CA GLU A 39 9.46 -3.27 -7.70
C GLU A 39 9.90 -4.61 -7.10
N VAL A 40 10.44 -5.51 -7.93
CA VAL A 40 10.88 -6.84 -7.49
C VAL A 40 12.01 -6.72 -6.47
N GLU A 41 12.98 -5.83 -6.69
CA GLU A 41 14.06 -5.58 -5.74
C GLU A 41 13.55 -5.06 -4.40
N LEU A 42 12.64 -4.09 -4.41
CA LEU A 42 12.06 -3.50 -3.21
C LEU A 42 11.22 -4.51 -2.44
N LYS A 43 10.41 -5.34 -3.13
CA LYS A 43 9.60 -6.40 -2.48
C LYS A 43 10.49 -7.45 -1.83
N LYS A 44 11.55 -7.90 -2.51
CA LYS A 44 12.54 -8.82 -1.93
C LYS A 44 13.26 -8.20 -0.73
N TYR A 45 13.63 -6.92 -0.81
CA TYR A 45 14.26 -6.20 0.29
C TYR A 45 13.34 -6.10 1.51
N ALA A 46 12.08 -5.71 1.30
CA ALA A 46 11.06 -5.62 2.34
C ALA A 46 10.84 -6.99 3.01
N GLN A 47 10.68 -8.05 2.21
CA GLN A 47 10.52 -9.43 2.69
C GLN A 47 11.71 -9.86 3.56
N GLY A 48 12.95 -9.61 3.12
CA GLY A 48 14.17 -9.92 3.89
C GLY A 48 14.27 -9.17 5.22
N LYS A 49 13.49 -8.11 5.41
CA LYS A 49 13.39 -7.32 6.66
C LYS A 49 12.12 -7.61 7.46
N GLY A 50 11.24 -8.50 6.99
CA GLY A 50 9.94 -8.75 7.62
C GLY A 50 8.99 -7.54 7.53
N LEU A 51 9.13 -6.71 6.50
CA LEU A 51 8.32 -5.52 6.27
C LEU A 51 7.35 -5.72 5.09
N LEU A 52 6.19 -5.06 5.17
CA LEU A 52 5.26 -4.93 4.06
C LEU A 52 5.68 -3.82 3.09
N LEU A 53 5.54 -4.10 1.80
CA LEU A 53 5.60 -3.13 0.71
C LEU A 53 4.34 -3.27 -0.15
N LEU A 54 3.48 -2.25 -0.13
CA LEU A 54 2.29 -2.13 -0.98
C LEU A 54 2.65 -1.28 -2.20
N GLY A 55 2.37 -1.76 -3.41
CA GLY A 55 2.68 -1.05 -4.65
C GLY A 55 3.93 -1.57 -5.38
N PRO A 56 4.45 -0.83 -6.37
CA PRO A 56 4.03 0.51 -6.84
C PRO A 56 2.61 0.54 -7.43
N ASP A 57 2.13 1.75 -7.74
CA ASP A 57 0.76 2.00 -8.21
C ASP A 57 -0.33 1.48 -7.23
N CYS A 58 -0.04 1.50 -5.93
CA CYS A 58 -1.04 1.17 -4.91
C CYS A 58 -1.84 2.42 -4.57
N GLY A 59 -3.00 2.60 -5.20
CA GLY A 59 -3.84 3.78 -5.00
C GLY A 59 -4.63 3.82 -3.69
N THR A 60 -4.82 2.68 -3.02
CA THR A 60 -5.77 2.55 -1.89
C THR A 60 -5.32 1.50 -0.89
N ALA A 61 -5.44 1.81 0.39
CA ALA A 61 -5.40 0.84 1.48
C ALA A 61 -6.12 1.38 2.73
N ILE A 62 -6.66 0.46 3.53
CA ILE A 62 -7.15 0.75 4.88
C ILE A 62 -6.43 -0.20 5.84
N ILE A 63 -5.47 0.33 6.62
CA ILE A 63 -4.64 -0.48 7.52
C ILE A 63 -4.98 -0.12 8.95
N GLN A 64 -5.48 -1.09 9.73
CA GLN A 64 -5.98 -0.86 11.08
C GLN A 64 -6.94 0.35 11.13
N GLY A 65 -7.87 0.44 10.17
CA GLY A 65 -8.84 1.53 10.07
C GLY A 65 -8.26 2.90 9.69
N TYR A 66 -6.96 3.04 9.44
CA TYR A 66 -6.37 4.28 8.94
C TYR A 66 -6.37 4.28 7.40
N PRO A 67 -6.86 5.35 6.77
CA PRO A 67 -6.85 5.48 5.32
C PRO A 67 -5.44 5.79 4.80
N LEU A 68 -5.05 5.16 3.69
CA LEU A 68 -3.84 5.49 2.94
C LEU A 68 -4.22 5.64 1.45
N GLY A 69 -3.85 6.77 0.84
CA GLY A 69 -4.26 7.10 -0.52
C GLY A 69 -5.76 7.37 -0.63
N PHE A 70 -6.41 6.86 -1.68
CA PHE A 70 -7.86 6.94 -1.84
C PHE A 70 -8.53 5.86 -1.00
N ALA A 71 -9.31 6.22 0.01
CA ALA A 71 -9.97 5.27 0.89
C ALA A 71 -11.39 5.73 1.23
N ASN A 72 -12.23 4.77 1.60
CA ASN A 72 -13.61 4.98 2.03
C ASN A 72 -13.70 4.80 3.55
N GLU A 73 -14.53 5.60 4.21
CA GLU A 73 -14.90 5.32 5.60
C GLU A 73 -15.83 4.10 5.61
N VAL A 74 -15.39 3.03 6.28
CA VAL A 74 -16.13 1.77 6.44
C VAL A 74 -16.03 1.32 7.89
N LYS A 75 -17.04 0.62 8.40
CA LYS A 75 -17.04 0.07 9.76
C LYS A 75 -15.96 -0.99 9.88
N ARG A 76 -15.34 -1.02 11.06
CA ARG A 76 -14.46 -2.15 11.40
C ARG A 76 -15.29 -3.41 11.63
N GLY A 77 -14.85 -4.52 11.04
CA GLY A 77 -15.46 -5.83 11.18
C GLY A 77 -14.43 -6.94 11.29
N ASN A 78 -14.87 -8.17 11.04
CA ASN A 78 -14.06 -9.39 11.09
C ASN A 78 -13.57 -9.86 9.70
N VAL A 79 -13.80 -9.07 8.65
CA VAL A 79 -13.38 -9.38 7.28
C VAL A 79 -12.08 -8.66 6.95
N GLY A 80 -11.06 -9.40 6.53
CA GLY A 80 -9.82 -8.87 5.99
C GLY A 80 -9.84 -8.84 4.46
N LEU A 81 -9.40 -7.75 3.86
CA LEU A 81 -9.35 -7.58 2.40
C LEU A 81 -7.91 -7.46 1.91
N VAL A 82 -7.60 -8.18 0.83
CA VAL A 82 -6.34 -8.06 0.09
C VAL A 82 -6.70 -8.02 -1.40
N GLY A 83 -6.17 -7.04 -2.12
CA GLY A 83 -6.46 -6.87 -3.53
C GLY A 83 -5.35 -6.13 -4.26
N ALA A 84 -5.21 -6.41 -5.55
CA ALA A 84 -4.30 -5.75 -6.48
C ALA A 84 -5.09 -4.86 -7.48
N ALA A 85 -6.24 -4.33 -7.04
CA ALA A 85 -7.11 -3.48 -7.84
C ALA A 85 -7.66 -2.36 -6.96
N GLY A 86 -7.40 -1.10 -7.35
CA GLY A 86 -7.73 0.08 -6.53
C GLY A 86 -9.23 0.25 -6.32
N THR A 87 -9.95 0.70 -7.33
CA THR A 87 -11.42 0.86 -7.25
C THR A 87 -12.14 -0.45 -6.94
N GLY A 88 -11.57 -1.59 -7.33
CA GLY A 88 -12.10 -2.92 -7.00
C GLY A 88 -12.16 -3.17 -5.49
N ILE A 89 -11.08 -2.88 -4.74
CA ILE A 89 -11.10 -3.07 -3.28
C ILE A 89 -11.99 -2.03 -2.59
N GLN A 90 -12.07 -0.81 -3.14
CA GLN A 90 -12.98 0.21 -2.63
C GLN A 90 -14.42 -0.27 -2.72
N GLU A 91 -14.86 -0.75 -3.89
CA GLU A 91 -16.22 -1.27 -4.09
C GLU A 91 -16.52 -2.48 -3.20
N VAL A 92 -15.58 -3.43 -3.10
CA VAL A 92 -15.78 -4.59 -2.21
C VAL A 92 -15.91 -4.14 -0.76
N SER A 93 -15.09 -3.18 -0.31
CA SER A 93 -15.13 -2.68 1.07
C SER A 93 -16.44 -1.96 1.40
N THR A 94 -16.97 -1.16 0.47
CA THR A 94 -18.24 -0.44 0.66
C THR A 94 -19.45 -1.37 0.60
N LEU A 95 -19.40 -2.41 -0.26
CA LEU A 95 -20.44 -3.44 -0.29
C LEU A 95 -20.49 -4.24 1.01
N ILE A 96 -19.34 -4.61 1.57
CA ILE A 96 -19.26 -5.30 2.86
C ILE A 96 -19.84 -4.41 3.97
N ASP A 97 -19.41 -3.15 4.06
CA ASP A 97 -19.94 -2.22 5.08
C ASP A 97 -21.47 -2.06 5.01
N ARG A 98 -22.00 -2.03 3.79
CA ARG A 98 -23.45 -1.91 3.53
C ARG A 98 -24.22 -3.16 3.94
N LEU A 99 -23.61 -4.35 3.86
CA LEU A 99 -24.26 -5.62 4.20
C LEU A 99 -24.27 -5.91 5.72
N GLY A 100 -23.46 -5.19 6.50
CA GLY A 100 -23.33 -5.34 7.95
C GLY A 100 -22.33 -6.41 8.36
#